data_AF-A0A510UQM4-F1
#
_entry.id   AF-A0A510UQM4-F1
#
_cell.length_a   1.000
_cell.length_b   1.000
_cell.length_c   1.000
_cell.angle_alpha   90.00
_cell.angle_beta   90.00
_cell.angle_gamma   90.00
#
_symmetry.space_group_name_H-M   'P 1'
#
loop_
_entity.id
_entity.type
_entity.pdbx_description
1 polymer ?
#
loop_
_entity_poly.entity_id
_entity_poly.type
_entity_poly.pdbx_seq_one_letter_code
_entity_poly.pdbx_strand_id
1 'polypeptide(L)'
;MTDALSLLPAGLALPRLVRREHTLSSEWTGMLRDGVLLPVTDVVAVTGPAPPGPSDRARALGPALPRHGVLGRDSAAWVHTGARPPSRACVLVPVGVRRPAPRPDRTCAEAALGPTDVMLVAGTAVTTPERTGEDVARWLAPQDAVARLVELEALGLDLRVVRRRLDALAGRRHVRRAHTVLDVALDRACRPGRVPEVSAARRRDVPP
;
A
#
# COMPACT_ATOMS: atom_id res chain seq x y z
N MET A 1 -16.80 35.81 34.46
CA MET A 1 -15.59 34.98 34.52
C MET A 1 -15.39 34.36 33.16
N THR A 2 -14.63 35.04 32.30
CA THR A 2 -14.34 34.62 30.92
C THR A 2 -13.54 33.33 30.95
N ASP A 3 -14.05 32.29 30.29
CA ASP A 3 -13.41 30.98 30.22
C ASP A 3 -12.03 31.10 29.57
N ALA A 4 -10.98 30.85 30.34
CA ALA A 4 -9.59 30.93 29.91
C ALA A 4 -9.27 29.97 28.74
N LEU A 5 -10.13 28.96 28.52
CA LEU A 5 -10.03 28.05 27.38
C LEU A 5 -10.47 28.69 26.06
N SER A 6 -11.18 29.83 26.07
CA SER A 6 -11.57 30.55 24.83
C SER A 6 -10.42 31.32 24.17
N LEU A 7 -9.29 31.48 24.87
CA LEU A 7 -8.07 32.11 24.35
C LEU A 7 -7.08 31.09 23.76
N LEU A 8 -7.37 29.79 23.87
CA LEU A 8 -6.61 28.80 23.13
C LEU A 8 -6.92 29.01 21.64
N PRO A 9 -5.90 29.22 20.79
CA PRO A 9 -6.12 29.36 19.36
C PRO A 9 -6.96 28.17 18.89
N ALA A 10 -8.02 28.44 18.12
CA ALA A 10 -8.84 27.41 17.49
C ALA A 10 -7.92 26.31 16.97
N GLY A 11 -8.13 25.08 17.45
CA GLY A 11 -7.13 24.01 17.39
C GLY A 11 -6.42 23.97 16.05
N LEU A 12 -5.11 24.24 16.05
CA LEU A 12 -4.26 24.18 14.87
C LEU A 12 -4.42 22.80 14.24
N ALA A 13 -5.17 22.73 13.14
CA ALA A 13 -5.36 21.51 12.38
C ALA A 13 -4.09 21.27 11.56
N LEU A 14 -3.17 20.49 12.11
CA LEU A 14 -1.98 20.07 11.38
C LEU A 14 -2.39 19.23 10.17
N PRO A 15 -1.67 19.37 9.03
CA PRO A 15 -1.89 18.48 7.91
C PRO A 15 -1.68 17.03 8.35
N ARG A 16 -2.60 16.15 7.95
CA ARG A 16 -2.53 14.73 8.32
C ARG A 16 -1.25 14.06 7.80
N LEU A 17 -0.72 14.48 6.66
CA LEU A 17 0.52 13.96 6.07
C LEU A 17 1.64 14.98 6.18
N VAL A 18 2.79 14.54 6.70
CA VAL A 18 4.02 15.32 6.78
C VAL A 18 5.07 14.64 5.92
N ARG A 19 5.78 15.43 5.12
CA ARG A 19 6.88 14.97 4.27
C ARG A 19 8.20 15.34 4.90
N ARG A 20 9.16 14.41 4.83
CA ARG A 20 10.51 14.63 5.36
C ARG A 20 11.18 15.87 4.76
N GLU A 21 10.91 16.18 3.49
CA GLU A 21 11.47 17.34 2.78
C GLU A 21 10.99 18.70 3.32
N HIS A 22 9.93 18.73 4.13
CA HIS A 22 9.41 19.94 4.77
C HIS A 22 9.89 20.12 6.22
N THR A 23 10.78 19.25 6.69
CA THR A 23 11.24 19.21 8.09
C THR A 23 12.75 19.09 8.14
N LEU A 24 13.41 19.63 9.17
CA LEU A 24 14.82 19.36 9.37
C LEU A 24 15.03 17.88 9.74
N SER A 25 16.17 17.30 9.36
CA SER A 25 16.41 15.86 9.58
C SER A 25 16.39 15.46 11.06
N SER A 26 16.86 16.34 11.95
CA SER A 26 16.82 16.13 13.41
C SER A 26 15.39 16.18 13.95
N GLU A 27 14.59 17.15 13.51
CA GLU A 27 13.17 17.30 13.91
C GLU A 27 12.35 16.09 13.46
N TRP A 28 12.51 15.65 12.21
CA TRP A 28 11.86 14.44 11.70
C TRP A 28 12.16 13.22 12.58
N THR A 29 13.43 13.03 12.92
CA THR A 29 13.88 11.90 13.72
C THR A 29 13.36 11.99 15.16
N GLY A 30 13.41 13.18 15.76
CA GLY A 30 12.85 13.45 17.09
C GLY A 30 11.35 13.19 17.14
N MET A 31 10.58 13.78 16.21
CA MET A 31 9.13 13.59 16.14
C MET A 31 8.71 12.14 15.93
N LEU A 32 9.45 11.35 15.12
CA LEU A 32 9.20 9.91 14.99
C LEU A 32 9.50 9.16 16.28
N ARG A 33 10.62 9.50 16.95
CA ARG A 33 11.04 8.87 18.21
C ARG A 33 10.04 9.15 19.34
N ASP A 34 9.53 10.37 19.38
CA ASP A 34 8.59 10.84 20.41
C ASP A 34 7.14 10.41 20.11
N GLY A 35 6.89 9.77 18.96
CA GLY A 35 5.56 9.30 18.56
C GLY A 35 4.62 10.42 18.10
N VAL A 36 5.12 11.63 17.89
CA VAL A 36 4.38 12.76 17.30
C VAL A 36 4.03 12.47 15.84
N LEU A 37 4.96 11.81 15.14
CA LEU A 37 4.78 11.30 13.78
C LEU A 37 4.76 9.77 13.78
N LEU A 38 3.83 9.19 13.02
CA LEU A 38 3.80 7.75 12.74
C LEU A 38 4.21 7.51 11.28
N PRO A 39 5.20 6.64 11.01
CA PRO A 39 5.73 6.47 9.67
C PRO A 39 4.72 5.83 8.72
N VAL A 40 4.60 6.38 7.52
CA VAL A 40 3.87 5.78 6.40
C VAL A 40 4.88 5.15 5.43
N THR A 41 5.87 5.93 4.99
CA THR A 41 7.04 5.48 4.24
C THR A 41 8.29 6.09 4.89
N ASP A 42 9.48 5.85 4.32
CA ASP A 42 10.73 6.44 4.82
C ASP A 42 10.75 7.99 4.77
N VAL A 43 9.89 8.59 3.95
CA VAL A 43 9.86 10.04 3.71
C VAL A 43 8.48 10.68 3.94
N VAL A 44 7.49 9.90 4.37
CA VAL A 44 6.13 10.37 4.65
C VAL A 44 5.65 9.78 5.97
N ALA A 45 5.05 10.61 6.81
CA ALA A 45 4.48 10.23 8.10
C ALA A 45 3.10 10.85 8.28
N VAL A 46 2.30 10.30 9.19
CA VAL A 46 1.05 10.92 9.64
C VAL A 46 1.21 11.59 10.99
N THR A 47 0.44 12.65 11.21
CA THR A 47 0.27 13.27 12.53
C THR A 47 -0.83 12.57 13.32
N GLY A 48 -0.66 12.54 14.64
CA GLY A 48 -1.64 12.03 15.58
C GLY A 48 -1.47 10.55 15.94
N PRO A 49 -2.28 10.05 16.89
CA PRO A 49 -2.03 8.75 17.54
C PRO A 49 -2.53 7.55 16.73
N ALA A 50 -3.34 7.76 15.70
CA ALA A 50 -3.93 6.69 14.91
C ALA A 50 -2.93 6.18 13.85
N PRO A 51 -2.72 4.85 13.74
CA PRO A 51 -1.82 4.30 12.72
C PRO A 51 -2.29 4.65 11.30
N PRO A 52 -1.38 4.72 10.32
CA PRO A 52 -1.73 5.03 8.94
C PRO A 52 -2.78 4.08 8.36
N GLY A 53 -3.87 4.64 7.83
CA GLY A 53 -4.91 3.89 7.13
C GLY A 53 -4.63 3.77 5.61
N PRO A 54 -5.49 3.05 4.87
CA PRO A 54 -5.39 2.95 3.41
C PRO A 54 -5.36 4.31 2.71
N SER A 55 -6.17 5.27 3.18
CA SER A 55 -6.20 6.65 2.67
C SER A 55 -4.85 7.36 2.77
N ASP A 56 -4.11 7.15 3.86
CA ASP A 56 -2.80 7.77 4.08
C ASP A 56 -1.75 7.16 3.18
N ARG A 57 -1.76 5.82 3.07
CA ARG A 57 -0.85 5.07 2.19
C ARG A 57 -1.06 5.42 0.72
N ALA A 58 -2.31 5.53 0.28
CA ALA A 58 -2.64 5.93 -1.08
C ALA A 58 -2.13 7.35 -1.39
N ARG A 59 -2.40 8.31 -0.49
CA ARG A 59 -1.92 9.70 -0.64
C ARG A 59 -0.40 9.82 -0.55
N ALA A 60 0.27 8.99 0.23
CA ALA A 60 1.73 8.97 0.32
C ALA A 60 2.38 8.65 -1.04
N LEU A 61 1.79 7.74 -1.81
CA LEU A 61 2.26 7.38 -3.16
C LEU A 61 1.63 8.23 -4.29
N GLY A 62 0.56 8.97 -4.01
CA GLY A 62 -0.17 9.82 -4.95
C GLY A 62 0.71 10.67 -5.89
N PRO A 63 1.74 11.39 -5.39
CA PRO A 63 2.60 12.21 -6.25
C PRO A 63 3.42 11.45 -7.29
N ALA A 64 3.57 10.14 -7.13
CA ALA A 64 4.24 9.29 -8.11
C ALA A 64 3.34 8.97 -9.31
N LEU A 65 2.02 9.17 -9.23
CA LEU A 65 1.09 8.83 -10.31
C LEU A 65 1.13 9.87 -11.45
N PRO A 66 1.23 9.43 -12.70
CA PRO A 66 0.85 10.25 -13.85
C PRO A 66 -0.69 10.39 -13.92
N ARG A 67 -1.19 11.29 -14.79
CA ARG A 67 -2.62 11.58 -14.97
C ARG A 67 -3.55 10.35 -15.10
N HIS A 68 -3.09 9.28 -15.75
CA HIS A 68 -3.85 8.05 -15.98
C HIS A 68 -3.25 6.84 -15.23
N GLY A 69 -2.39 7.09 -14.25
CA GLY A 69 -1.76 6.04 -13.47
C GLY A 69 -2.70 5.46 -12.43
N VAL A 70 -2.55 4.17 -12.18
CA VAL A 70 -3.25 3.43 -11.13
C VAL A 70 -2.20 2.72 -10.29
N LEU A 71 -2.26 2.86 -8.96
CA LEU A 71 -1.43 2.04 -8.09
C LEU A 71 -1.87 0.58 -8.23
N GLY A 72 -0.92 -0.30 -8.54
CA GLY A 72 -1.17 -1.72 -8.71
C GLY A 72 -0.14 -2.59 -8.01
N ARG A 73 -0.29 -3.91 -8.15
CA ARG A 73 0.66 -4.93 -7.67
C ARG A 73 1.06 -4.67 -6.20
N ASP A 74 2.36 -4.62 -5.91
CA ASP A 74 2.90 -4.47 -4.55
C ASP A 74 2.46 -3.18 -3.87
N SER A 75 2.33 -2.07 -4.61
CA SER A 75 1.87 -0.80 -4.05
C SER A 75 0.39 -0.82 -3.70
N ALA A 76 -0.47 -1.40 -4.54
CA ALA A 76 -1.88 -1.56 -4.20
C ALA A 76 -2.06 -2.53 -3.02
N ALA A 77 -1.31 -3.64 -3.01
CA ALA A 77 -1.32 -4.57 -1.89
C ALA A 77 -0.97 -3.88 -0.58
N TRP A 78 0.08 -3.05 -0.56
CA TRP A 78 0.41 -2.26 0.62
C TRP A 78 -0.63 -1.18 0.97
N VAL A 79 -1.24 -0.51 -0.01
CA VAL A 79 -2.35 0.42 0.26
C VAL A 79 -3.49 -0.31 0.97
N HIS A 80 -3.84 -1.53 0.55
CA HIS A 80 -4.89 -2.32 1.21
C HIS A 80 -4.44 -2.81 2.59
N THR A 81 -3.27 -3.44 2.69
CA THR A 81 -2.87 -4.21 3.89
C THR A 81 -2.06 -3.45 4.92
N GLY A 82 -1.29 -2.45 4.51
CA GLY A 82 -0.33 -1.73 5.36
C GLY A 82 0.90 -2.55 5.79
N ALA A 83 0.99 -3.83 5.42
CA ALA A 83 1.92 -4.76 6.06
C ALA A 83 3.40 -4.58 5.69
N ARG A 84 3.72 -4.46 4.40
CA ARG A 84 5.09 -4.17 3.94
C ARG A 84 5.08 -3.04 2.91
N PRO A 85 5.76 -1.90 3.14
CA PRO A 85 5.79 -0.81 2.18
C PRO A 85 6.61 -1.18 0.94
N PRO A 86 6.21 -0.71 -0.26
CA PRO A 86 6.99 -0.91 -1.47
C PRO A 86 8.20 0.04 -1.48
N SER A 87 9.32 -0.39 -2.08
CA SER A 87 10.49 0.49 -2.24
C SER A 87 10.26 1.64 -3.23
N ARG A 88 9.37 1.42 -4.21
CA ARG A 88 8.95 2.41 -5.22
C ARG A 88 7.48 2.22 -5.53
N ALA A 89 6.78 3.28 -5.93
CA ALA A 89 5.41 3.16 -6.39
C ALA A 89 5.34 2.27 -7.65
N CYS A 90 4.48 1.25 -7.64
CA CYS A 90 4.17 0.44 -8.81
C CYS A 90 2.92 0.99 -9.47
N VAL A 91 3.12 1.62 -10.62
CA VAL A 91 2.08 2.31 -11.38
C VAL A 91 1.73 1.48 -12.61
N LEU A 92 0.45 1.13 -12.72
CA LEU A 92 -0.13 0.60 -13.94
C LEU A 92 -0.67 1.77 -14.78
N VAL A 93 -0.39 1.73 -16.07
CA VAL A 93 -0.98 2.64 -17.04
C VAL A 93 -1.84 1.84 -18.03
N PRO A 94 -3.01 2.35 -18.46
CA PRO A 94 -3.80 1.70 -19.49
C PRO A 94 -3.00 1.48 -20.77
N VAL A 95 -3.26 0.36 -21.44
CA VAL A 95 -2.71 0.08 -22.79
C VAL A 95 -3.10 1.21 -23.76
N GLY A 96 -2.19 1.55 -24.68
CA GLY A 96 -2.41 2.60 -25.67
C GLY A 96 -2.21 4.03 -25.17
N VAL A 97 -1.88 4.23 -23.88
CA VAL A 97 -1.48 5.54 -23.35
C VAL A 97 0.04 5.69 -23.44
N ARG A 98 0.51 6.90 -23.79
CA ARG A 98 1.95 7.20 -23.81
C ARG A 98 2.58 6.86 -22.46
N ARG A 99 3.63 6.03 -22.48
CA ARG A 99 4.36 5.66 -21.27
C ARG A 99 4.95 6.93 -20.60
N PRO A 100 4.70 7.13 -19.30
CA PRO A 100 5.30 8.24 -18.56
C PRO A 100 6.83 8.15 -18.57
N ALA A 101 7.50 9.30 -18.49
CA ALA A 101 8.94 9.35 -18.29
C ALA A 101 9.33 8.56 -17.02
N PRO A 102 10.46 7.82 -17.06
CA PRO A 102 11.01 7.16 -15.88
C PRO A 102 11.26 8.16 -14.75
N ARG A 103 10.99 7.75 -13.51
CA ARG A 103 11.34 8.48 -12.30
C ARG A 103 11.86 7.50 -11.24
N PRO A 104 12.76 7.92 -10.34
CA PRO A 104 13.34 7.02 -9.34
C PRO A 104 12.32 6.54 -8.29
N ASP A 105 11.27 7.33 -8.04
CA ASP A 105 10.21 7.06 -7.06
C ASP A 105 9.13 6.07 -7.54
N ARG A 106 9.18 5.64 -8.82
CA ARG A 106 8.18 4.75 -9.40
C ARG A 106 8.69 3.77 -10.44
N THR A 107 7.90 2.73 -10.66
CA THR A 107 7.98 1.84 -11.81
C THR A 107 6.66 1.88 -12.55
N CYS A 108 6.71 1.85 -13.89
CA CYS A 108 5.52 1.88 -14.74
C CYS A 108 5.42 0.62 -15.60
N ALA A 109 4.25 0.00 -15.61
CA ALA A 109 3.91 -1.10 -16.50
C ALA A 109 2.55 -0.86 -17.16
N GLU A 110 2.38 -1.34 -18.39
CA GLU A 110 1.09 -1.32 -19.06
C GLU A 110 0.21 -2.47 -18.57
N ALA A 111 -1.09 -2.20 -18.46
CA ALA A 111 -2.09 -3.19 -18.11
C ALA A 111 -3.42 -2.88 -18.81
N ALA A 112 -4.12 -3.91 -19.26
CA ALA A 112 -5.54 -3.79 -19.57
C ALA A 112 -6.30 -3.71 -18.24
N LEU A 113 -6.98 -2.59 -18.00
CA LEU A 113 -7.75 -2.31 -16.80
C LEU A 113 -9.22 -2.13 -17.20
N GLY A 114 -10.09 -2.99 -16.67
CA GLY A 114 -11.53 -2.82 -16.80
C GLY A 114 -12.08 -1.77 -15.81
N PRO A 115 -13.32 -1.28 -16.00
CA PRO A 115 -13.95 -0.34 -15.07
C PRO A 115 -14.05 -0.86 -13.63
N THR A 116 -14.18 -2.18 -13.46
CA THR A 116 -14.29 -2.85 -12.14
C THR A 116 -12.94 -3.21 -11.53
N ASP A 117 -11.83 -2.95 -12.22
CA ASP A 117 -10.49 -3.28 -11.73
C ASP A 117 -9.88 -2.16 -10.89
N VAL A 118 -10.50 -0.99 -10.86
CA VAL A 118 -9.97 0.23 -10.26
C VAL A 118 -10.97 0.82 -9.27
N MET A 119 -10.47 1.28 -8.13
CA MET A 119 -11.23 2.05 -7.14
C MET A 119 -10.46 3.32 -6.76
N LEU A 120 -11.16 4.29 -6.19
CA LEU A 120 -10.54 5.50 -5.63
C LEU A 120 -10.37 5.34 -4.12
N VAL A 121 -9.13 5.48 -3.65
CA VAL A 121 -8.80 5.55 -2.23
C VAL A 121 -8.28 6.95 -1.95
N ALA A 122 -9.07 7.76 -1.24
CA ALA A 122 -8.77 9.15 -0.96
C ALA A 122 -8.36 9.98 -2.20
N GLY A 123 -9.06 9.75 -3.33
CA GLY A 123 -8.81 10.41 -4.62
C GLY A 123 -7.68 9.81 -5.46
N THR A 124 -6.97 8.81 -4.94
CA THR A 124 -5.90 8.10 -5.67
C THR A 124 -6.47 6.85 -6.32
N ALA A 125 -6.20 6.63 -7.62
CA ALA A 125 -6.62 5.41 -8.30
C ALA A 125 -5.75 4.22 -7.88
N VAL A 126 -6.42 3.15 -7.43
CA VAL A 126 -5.79 1.92 -6.91
C VAL A 126 -6.52 0.71 -7.50
N THR A 127 -5.82 -0.38 -7.82
CA THR A 127 -6.50 -1.61 -8.21
C THR A 127 -7.35 -2.16 -7.06
N THR A 128 -8.53 -2.70 -7.38
CA THR A 128 -9.39 -3.37 -6.38
C THR A 128 -8.66 -4.55 -5.73
N PRO A 129 -9.07 -5.03 -4.54
CA PRO A 129 -8.40 -6.16 -3.89
C PRO A 129 -8.32 -7.40 -4.78
N GLU A 130 -9.37 -7.74 -5.54
CA GLU A 130 -9.40 -8.88 -6.45
C GLU A 130 -8.42 -8.72 -7.60
N ARG A 131 -8.40 -7.52 -8.21
CA ARG A 131 -7.44 -7.21 -9.28
C ARG A 131 -6.00 -7.21 -8.75
N THR A 132 -5.80 -6.64 -7.57
CA THR A 132 -4.50 -6.64 -6.87
C THR A 132 -4.02 -8.07 -6.64
N GLY A 133 -4.88 -8.96 -6.15
CA GLY A 133 -4.55 -10.37 -5.95
C GLY A 133 -4.13 -11.06 -7.25
N GLU A 134 -4.88 -10.84 -8.34
CA GLU A 134 -4.53 -11.36 -9.67
C GLU A 134 -3.14 -10.85 -10.13
N ASP A 135 -2.92 -9.54 -10.04
CA ASP A 135 -1.67 -8.90 -10.46
C ASP A 135 -0.48 -9.34 -9.59
N VAL A 136 -0.68 -9.49 -8.28
CA VAL A 136 0.31 -10.02 -7.34
C VAL A 136 0.71 -11.44 -7.73
N ALA A 137 -0.25 -12.33 -7.91
CA ALA A 137 0.01 -13.73 -8.27
C ALA A 137 0.76 -13.84 -9.60
N ARG A 138 0.44 -12.98 -10.57
CA ARG A 138 1.03 -13.02 -11.92
C ARG A 138 2.40 -12.36 -12.01
N TRP A 139 2.67 -11.29 -11.26
CA TRP A 139 3.80 -10.42 -11.56
C TRP A 139 4.88 -10.34 -10.49
N LEU A 140 4.55 -10.58 -9.22
CA LEU A 140 5.57 -10.57 -8.15
C LEU A 140 6.45 -11.82 -8.20
N ALA A 141 7.57 -11.77 -7.47
CA ALA A 141 8.36 -12.95 -7.19
C ALA A 141 7.52 -13.94 -6.36
N PRO A 142 7.62 -15.27 -6.57
CA PRO A 142 6.71 -16.23 -5.95
C PRO A 142 6.60 -16.12 -4.43
N GLN A 143 7.72 -15.93 -3.73
CA GLN A 143 7.73 -15.83 -2.27
C GLN A 143 7.00 -14.57 -1.78
N ASP A 144 7.28 -13.42 -2.40
CA ASP A 144 6.60 -12.16 -2.09
C ASP A 144 5.11 -12.25 -2.44
N ALA A 145 4.78 -12.86 -3.57
CA ALA A 145 3.41 -13.00 -4.02
C ALA A 145 2.56 -13.82 -3.04
N VAL A 146 3.08 -14.97 -2.57
CA VAL A 146 2.40 -15.77 -1.54
C VAL A 146 2.17 -14.94 -0.28
N ALA A 147 3.20 -14.25 0.21
CA ALA A 147 3.08 -13.45 1.42
C ALA A 147 2.09 -12.29 1.28
N ARG A 148 1.98 -11.67 0.09
CA ARG A 148 0.99 -10.62 -0.19
C ARG A 148 -0.43 -11.15 -0.28
N LEU A 149 -0.62 -12.31 -0.91
CA LEU A 149 -1.94 -12.93 -1.01
C LEU A 149 -2.49 -13.32 0.36
N VAL A 150 -1.65 -13.85 1.26
CA VAL A 150 -2.05 -14.13 2.64
C VAL A 150 -2.45 -12.85 3.40
N GLU A 151 -1.72 -11.73 3.21
CA GLU A 151 -2.09 -10.45 3.83
C GLU A 151 -3.41 -9.89 3.31
N LEU A 152 -3.67 -10.03 2.00
CA LEU A 152 -4.93 -9.61 1.39
C LEU A 152 -6.09 -10.48 1.86
N GLU A 153 -5.87 -11.79 1.98
CA GLU A 153 -6.87 -12.75 2.47
C GLU A 153 -7.23 -12.47 3.94
N ALA A 154 -6.25 -12.13 4.78
CA ALA A 154 -6.48 -11.71 6.16
C ALA A 154 -7.33 -10.42 6.27
N LEU A 155 -7.45 -9.63 5.19
CA LEU A 155 -8.35 -8.49 5.07
C LEU A 155 -9.69 -8.80 4.39
N GLY A 156 -9.96 -10.07 4.09
CA GLY A 156 -11.22 -10.54 3.51
C GLY A 156 -11.21 -10.76 2.00
N LEU A 157 -10.05 -10.71 1.32
CA LEU A 157 -9.98 -11.12 -0.08
C LEU A 157 -10.21 -12.64 -0.21
N ASP A 158 -11.29 -13.04 -0.89
CA ASP A 158 -11.50 -14.45 -1.25
C ASP A 158 -10.51 -14.87 -2.35
N LEU A 159 -9.49 -15.64 -1.97
CA LEU A 159 -8.50 -16.20 -2.91
C LEU A 159 -9.13 -17.11 -3.98
N ARG A 160 -10.34 -17.65 -3.75
CA ARG A 160 -11.08 -18.41 -4.78
C ARG A 160 -11.64 -17.49 -5.87
N VAL A 161 -11.97 -16.23 -5.56
CA VAL A 161 -12.31 -15.22 -6.59
C VAL A 161 -11.08 -14.97 -7.46
N VAL A 162 -9.89 -14.81 -6.85
CA VAL A 162 -8.63 -14.62 -7.59
C VAL A 162 -8.36 -15.81 -8.51
N ARG A 163 -8.62 -17.04 -8.05
CA ARG A 163 -8.50 -18.25 -8.88
C ARG A 163 -9.35 -18.15 -10.15
N ARG A 164 -10.64 -17.86 -10.01
CA ARG A 164 -11.58 -17.76 -11.15
C ARG A 164 -11.13 -16.69 -12.16
N ARG A 165 -10.58 -15.58 -11.67
CA ARG A 165 -10.01 -14.53 -12.54
C ARG A 165 -8.79 -15.03 -13.32
N LEU A 166 -7.92 -15.82 -12.69
CA LEU A 166 -6.78 -16.45 -13.37
C LEU A 166 -7.20 -17.50 -14.39
N ASP A 167 -8.22 -18.32 -14.08
CA ASP A 167 -8.77 -19.32 -14.99
C ASP A 167 -9.27 -18.66 -16.30
N ALA A 168 -9.93 -17.51 -16.20
CA ALA A 168 -10.39 -16.71 -17.35
C ALA A 168 -9.24 -16.14 -18.20
N LEU A 169 -7.99 -16.22 -17.72
CA LEU A 169 -6.79 -15.76 -18.39
C LEU A 169 -5.90 -16.92 -18.86
N ALA A 170 -6.44 -18.13 -18.97
CA ALA A 170 -5.71 -19.31 -19.43
C ALA A 170 -4.87 -19.01 -20.69
N GLY A 171 -3.62 -19.51 -20.68
CA GLY A 171 -2.65 -19.28 -21.76
C GLY A 171 -1.97 -17.90 -21.75
N ARG A 172 -2.40 -16.95 -20.92
CA ARG A 172 -1.72 -15.65 -20.79
C ARG A 172 -0.44 -15.74 -19.96
N ARG A 173 0.40 -14.72 -20.12
CA ARG A 173 1.71 -14.62 -19.45
C ARG A 173 1.58 -14.81 -17.93
N HIS A 174 2.46 -15.68 -17.41
CA HIS A 174 2.63 -16.04 -16.00
C HIS A 174 1.44 -16.71 -15.31
N VAL A 175 0.36 -17.04 -16.01
CA VAL A 175 -0.84 -17.62 -15.37
C VAL A 175 -0.54 -18.98 -14.73
N ARG A 176 0.16 -19.90 -15.41
CA ARG A 176 0.57 -21.19 -14.80
C ARG A 176 1.29 -21.00 -13.46
N ARG A 177 2.27 -20.09 -13.41
CA ARG A 177 3.00 -19.74 -12.18
C ARG A 177 2.07 -19.12 -11.13
N ALA A 178 1.14 -18.25 -11.56
CA ALA A 178 0.17 -17.62 -10.67
C ALA A 178 -0.72 -18.66 -9.98
N HIS A 179 -1.12 -19.73 -10.69
CA HIS A 179 -1.86 -20.84 -10.07
C HIS A 179 -1.05 -21.50 -8.96
N THR A 180 0.22 -21.85 -9.22
CA THR A 180 1.09 -22.46 -8.21
C THR A 180 1.27 -21.55 -6.99
N VAL A 181 1.48 -20.25 -7.20
CA VAL A 181 1.58 -19.27 -6.12
C VAL A 181 0.29 -19.21 -5.30
N LEU A 182 -0.86 -19.21 -5.97
CA LEU A 182 -2.17 -19.15 -5.30
C LEU A 182 -2.49 -20.43 -4.54
N ASP A 183 -2.08 -21.60 -5.02
CA ASP A 183 -2.20 -22.88 -4.30
C ASP A 183 -1.44 -22.84 -2.98
N VAL A 184 -0.20 -22.35 -3.00
CA VAL A 184 0.62 -22.20 -1.79
C VAL A 184 0.02 -21.17 -0.83
N ALA A 185 -0.53 -20.07 -1.35
CA ALA A 185 -1.20 -19.06 -0.51
C ALA A 185 -2.45 -19.61 0.18
N LEU A 186 -3.28 -20.38 -0.55
CA LEU A 186 -4.45 -21.06 0.01
C LEU A 186 -4.06 -22.06 1.10
N ASP A 187 -3.03 -22.88 0.87
CA ASP A 187 -2.52 -23.81 1.88
C ASP A 187 -2.06 -23.07 3.16
N ARG A 188 -1.40 -21.91 3.01
CA ARG A 188 -0.97 -21.10 4.17
C ARG A 188 -2.13 -20.43 4.90
N ALA A 189 -3.13 -19.92 4.18
CA ALA A 189 -4.29 -19.27 4.77
C ALA A 189 -5.17 -20.26 5.57
N CYS A 190 -5.29 -21.51 5.08
CA CYS A 190 -6.05 -22.56 5.77
C CYS A 190 -5.38 -23.07 7.06
N ARG A 191 -4.10 -22.74 7.32
CA ARG A 191 -3.43 -23.17 8.55
C ARG A 191 -3.91 -22.32 9.73
N PRO A 192 -4.51 -22.91 10.77
CA PRO A 192 -4.93 -22.16 11.94
C PRO A 192 -3.70 -21.56 12.65
N GLY A 193 -3.76 -20.26 12.94
CA GLY A 193 -2.78 -19.57 13.77
C GLY A 193 -1.77 -18.70 13.01
N ARG A 194 -2.24 -17.54 12.51
CA ARG A 194 -1.41 -16.33 12.49
C ARG A 194 -2.30 -15.10 12.47
N VAL A 195 -2.52 -14.51 13.64
CA VAL A 195 -2.99 -13.12 13.68
C VAL A 195 -1.87 -12.29 13.00
N PRO A 196 -2.16 -11.44 12.01
CA PRO A 196 -1.15 -10.52 11.51
C PRO A 196 -0.81 -9.59 12.67
N GLU A 197 0.39 -9.73 13.24
CA GLU A 197 0.99 -8.62 13.96
C GLU A 197 1.15 -7.51 12.93
N VAL A 198 0.24 -6.54 12.97
CA VAL A 198 0.44 -5.23 12.37
C VAL A 198 1.77 -4.76 12.94
N SER A 199 2.80 -4.74 12.10
CA SER A 199 4.19 -4.56 12.52
C SER A 199 4.32 -3.18 13.17
N ALA A 200 4.16 -3.13 14.49
CA ALA A 200 4.59 -2.02 15.31
C ALA A 200 6.09 -1.89 15.08
N ALA A 201 6.51 -0.70 14.67
CA ALA A 201 7.88 -0.37 14.35
C ALA A 201 8.84 -0.96 15.39
N ARG A 202 9.88 -1.63 14.89
CA ARG A 202 10.98 -2.21 15.68
C ARG A 202 11.49 -1.18 16.69
N ARG A 203 11.25 -1.42 17.98
CA ARG A 203 12.11 -0.89 19.04
C ARG A 203 13.48 -1.54 18.84
N ARG A 204 14.48 -0.77 18.42
CA ARG A 204 15.87 -1.17 18.58
C ARG A 204 16.30 -0.72 19.97
N ASP A 205 16.83 -1.67 20.74
CA ASP A 205 17.52 -1.44 21.99
C ASP A 205 18.57 -0.34 21.85
N VAL A 206 18.57 0.58 22.80
CA VAL A 206 19.65 1.53 23.06
C VAL A 206 20.36 0.98 24.30
N PRO A 207 21.65 0.60 24.24
CA PRO A 207 22.41 0.21 25.43
C PRO A 207 22.70 1.46 26.28
N PRO A 208 22.98 1.26 27.59
CA PRO A 208 22.93 2.32 28.62
C PRO A 208 23.92 3.47 28.40
#